data_AF-A0A349R434-F1
#
_entry.id   AF-A0A349R434-F1
#
_cell.length_a   1.000
_cell.length_b   1.000
_cell.length_c   1.000
_cell.angle_alpha   90.00
_cell.angle_beta   90.00
_cell.angle_gamma   90.00
#
_symmetry.space_group_name_H-M   'P 1'
#
loop_
_entity.id
_entity.type
_entity.pdbx_description
1 polymer ?
#
loop_
_entity_poly.entity_id
_entity_poly.type
_entity_poly.pdbx_seq_one_letter_code
_entity_poly.pdbx_strand_id
1 'polypeptide(L)'
;MKFLSTVVLLLSAQFLFGQGTLVDYTRAQNLKKQLTNKIENLPGQFYWNDGGDLFWYDRNTAQGKEYILVNPQAKTKEPLFDLTKVFS
;
A
#
# COMPACT_ATOMS: atom_id res chain seq x y z
N MET A 1 25.29 47.48 -11.55
CA MET A 1 23.93 46.90 -11.69
C MET A 1 23.91 45.37 -11.67
N LYS A 2 24.82 44.66 -12.37
CA LYS A 2 24.85 43.18 -12.38
C LYS A 2 25.05 42.56 -10.98
N PHE A 3 26.02 43.05 -10.21
CA PHE A 3 26.31 42.57 -8.84
C PHE A 3 25.11 42.72 -7.89
N LEU A 4 24.42 43.87 -7.95
CA LEU A 4 23.22 44.13 -7.14
C LEU A 4 22.07 43.18 -7.52
N SER A 5 21.90 42.90 -8.81
CA SER A 5 20.87 41.97 -9.29
C SER A 5 21.13 40.52 -8.84
N THR A 6 22.39 40.10 -8.77
CA THR A 6 22.77 38.75 -8.31
C THR A 6 22.51 38.57 -6.81
N VAL A 7 22.79 39.60 -6.00
CA VAL A 7 22.53 39.60 -4.55
C VAL A 7 21.03 39.52 -4.26
N VAL A 8 20.21 40.26 -5.00
CA VAL A 8 18.74 40.21 -4.86
C VAL A 8 18.18 38.84 -5.21
N LEU A 9 18.71 38.17 -6.25
CA LEU A 9 18.29 36.82 -6.62
C LEU A 9 18.61 35.79 -5.53
N LEU A 10 19.80 35.86 -4.92
CA LEU A 10 20.23 34.96 -3.83
C LEU A 10 19.37 35.13 -2.56
N LEU A 11 19.00 36.36 -2.20
CA LEU A 11 18.14 36.63 -1.04
C LEU A 11 16.70 36.12 -1.25
N SER A 12 16.21 36.13 -2.49
CA SER A 12 14.85 35.64 -2.79
C SER A 12 14.68 34.12 -2.64
N ALA A 13 15.77 33.35 -2.74
CA ALA A 13 15.75 31.88 -2.62
C ALA A 13 15.46 31.38 -1.19
N GLN A 14 15.62 32.24 -0.17
CA GLN A 14 15.38 31.88 1.24
C GLN A 14 13.89 31.81 1.60
N PHE A 15 12.99 32.31 0.74
CA PHE A 15 11.54 32.28 0.94
C PHE A 15 10.85 31.10 0.26
N LEU A 16 11.63 30.12 -0.24
CA LEU A 16 11.08 28.90 -0.82
C LEU A 16 10.65 27.94 0.29
N PHE A 17 9.45 28.16 0.85
CA PHE A 17 8.75 27.23 1.74
C PHE A 17 8.22 26.02 0.97
N GLY A 18 9.11 25.26 0.33
CA GLY A 18 8.77 24.07 -0.46
C GLY A 18 9.00 22.75 0.28
N GLN A 19 9.62 22.78 1.45
CA GLN A 19 9.94 21.56 2.21
C GLN A 19 8.77 21.21 3.13
N GLY A 20 8.11 20.08 2.86
CA GLY A 20 7.09 19.54 3.75
C GLY A 20 7.64 19.35 5.16
N THR A 21 6.84 19.67 6.17
CA THR A 21 7.28 19.55 7.57
C THR A 21 7.19 18.10 8.02
N LEU A 22 7.97 17.72 9.04
CA LEU A 22 7.86 16.40 9.68
C LEU A 22 6.41 16.09 10.13
N VAL A 23 5.69 17.12 10.57
CA VAL A 23 4.29 17.04 10.99
C VAL A 23 3.38 16.65 9.81
N ASP A 24 3.66 17.15 8.60
CA ASP A 24 2.92 16.80 7.39
C ASP A 24 3.15 15.35 6.99
N TYR A 25 4.41 14.88 7.03
CA TYR A 25 4.73 13.47 6.79
C TYR A 25 4.06 12.55 7.81
N THR A 26 4.07 12.92 9.09
CA THR A 26 3.41 12.16 10.16
C THR A 26 1.91 12.06 9.93
N ARG A 27 1.26 13.17 9.56
CA ARG A 27 -0.17 13.19 9.21
C ARG A 27 -0.48 12.28 8.03
N ALA A 28 0.31 12.35 6.96
CA ALA A 28 0.13 11.50 5.78
C ALA A 28 0.26 10.01 6.13
N GLN A 29 1.24 9.63 6.96
CA GLN A 29 1.40 8.25 7.42
C GLN A 29 0.22 7.79 8.29
N ASN A 30 -0.27 8.65 9.20
CA ASN A 30 -1.42 8.32 10.04
C ASN A 30 -2.70 8.16 9.23
N LEU A 31 -2.93 9.01 8.23
CA LEU A 31 -4.07 8.86 7.32
C LEU A 31 -4.01 7.52 6.58
N LYS A 32 -2.84 7.14 6.05
CA LYS A 32 -2.65 5.81 5.43
C LYS A 32 -3.01 4.69 6.39
N LYS A 33 -2.54 4.74 7.65
CA LYS A 33 -2.86 3.72 8.66
C LYS A 33 -4.36 3.65 8.95
N GLN A 34 -5.02 4.80 9.07
CA GLN A 34 -6.47 4.85 9.33
C GLN A 34 -7.29 4.28 8.17
N LEU A 35 -6.84 4.42 6.93
CA LEU A 35 -7.57 3.93 5.75
C LEU A 35 -7.24 2.48 5.40
N THR A 36 -6.08 1.98 5.81
CA THR A 36 -5.63 0.61 5.53
C THR A 36 -6.58 -0.39 6.20
N ASN A 37 -6.96 -1.45 5.46
CA ASN A 37 -7.82 -2.54 5.93
C ASN A 37 -9.24 -2.14 6.38
N LYS A 38 -9.75 -0.96 5.98
CA LYS A 38 -11.14 -0.57 6.26
C LYS A 38 -12.17 -1.22 5.34
N ILE A 39 -11.76 -1.68 4.15
CA ILE A 39 -12.65 -2.35 3.20
C ILE A 39 -12.51 -3.85 3.39
N GLU A 40 -13.58 -4.47 3.88
CA GLU A 40 -13.65 -5.91 4.02
C GLU A 40 -13.72 -6.60 2.66
N ASN A 41 -13.19 -7.83 2.58
CA ASN A 41 -13.17 -8.68 1.40
C ASN A 41 -12.44 -8.10 0.17
N LEU A 42 -11.67 -7.02 0.34
CA LEU A 42 -10.82 -6.51 -0.72
C LEU A 42 -9.68 -7.51 -0.99
N PRO A 43 -9.47 -7.96 -2.23
CA PRO A 43 -8.30 -8.74 -2.56
C PRO A 43 -7.04 -7.90 -2.37
N GLY A 44 -6.06 -8.47 -1.68
CA GLY A 44 -4.71 -7.95 -1.55
C GLY A 44 -3.90 -8.15 -2.83
N GLN A 45 -2.61 -8.39 -2.66
CA GLN A 45 -1.72 -8.66 -3.79
C GLN A 45 -1.96 -10.06 -4.34
N PHE A 46 -1.92 -10.21 -5.67
CA PHE A 46 -2.00 -11.50 -6.34
C PHE A 46 -0.61 -12.11 -6.49
N TYR A 47 -0.45 -13.34 -6.00
CA TYR A 47 0.77 -14.13 -6.12
C TYR A 47 0.50 -15.32 -7.03
N TRP A 48 1.19 -15.37 -8.16
CA TRP A 48 1.08 -16.44 -9.14
C TRP A 48 2.02 -17.59 -8.81
N ASN A 49 1.63 -18.81 -9.15
CA ASN A 49 2.54 -19.94 -9.17
C ASN A 49 3.51 -19.84 -10.37
N ASP A 50 4.61 -20.60 -10.33
CA ASP A 50 5.62 -20.59 -11.41
C ASP A 50 5.03 -20.94 -12.79
N GLY A 51 3.98 -21.78 -12.81
CA GLY A 51 3.27 -22.15 -14.03
C GLY A 51 2.32 -21.08 -14.57
N GLY A 52 1.96 -20.05 -13.79
CA GLY A 52 1.00 -19.01 -14.19
C GLY A 52 -0.46 -19.48 -14.27
N ASP A 53 -0.76 -20.70 -13.86
CA ASP A 53 -2.11 -21.30 -13.94
C ASP A 53 -2.95 -21.09 -12.68
N LEU A 54 -2.29 -20.79 -11.56
CA LEU A 54 -2.91 -20.59 -10.25
C LEU A 54 -2.38 -19.30 -9.65
N PHE A 55 -3.26 -18.58 -8.96
CA PHE A 55 -2.83 -17.48 -8.12
C PHE A 55 -3.57 -17.50 -6.80
N TRP A 56 -2.96 -16.92 -5.78
CA TRP A 56 -3.62 -16.72 -4.50
C TRP A 56 -3.53 -15.25 -4.07
N TYR A 57 -4.46 -14.85 -3.22
CA TYR A 57 -4.47 -13.52 -2.60
C TYR A 57 -4.94 -13.62 -1.15
N ASP A 58 -4.49 -12.68 -0.34
CA ASP A 58 -5.05 -12.47 1.00
C ASP A 58 -6.20 -11.47 0.96
N ARG A 59 -7.20 -11.65 1.83
CA ARG A 59 -8.25 -10.66 2.06
C ARG A 59 -8.48 -10.50 3.55
N ASN A 60 -8.81 -9.28 3.96
CA ASN A 60 -9.25 -9.03 5.33
C ASN A 60 -10.75 -9.24 5.43
N THR A 61 -11.19 -10.06 6.37
CA THR A 61 -12.58 -10.25 6.76
C THR A 61 -12.77 -9.81 8.21
N ALA A 62 -14.02 -9.64 8.65
CA ALA A 62 -14.32 -9.32 10.05
C ALA A 62 -13.75 -10.36 11.05
N GLN A 63 -13.49 -11.58 10.58
CA GLN A 63 -13.00 -12.70 11.40
C GLN A 63 -11.48 -12.85 11.36
N GLY A 64 -10.78 -12.14 10.47
CA GLY A 64 -9.34 -12.20 10.33
C GLY A 64 -8.88 -12.15 8.87
N LYS A 65 -7.62 -12.50 8.63
CA LYS A 65 -7.07 -12.59 7.28
C LYS A 65 -7.32 -13.98 6.71
N GLU A 66 -7.95 -14.05 5.55
CA GLU A 66 -8.17 -15.27 4.79
C GLU A 66 -7.26 -15.31 3.57
N TYR A 67 -6.85 -16.52 3.18
CA TYR A 67 -6.04 -16.76 2.00
C TYR A 67 -6.87 -17.56 1.00
N ILE A 68 -7.06 -17.02 -0.20
CA ILE A 68 -7.89 -17.61 -1.24
C ILE A 68 -6.99 -18.02 -2.41
N LEU A 69 -7.05 -19.29 -2.80
CA LEU A 69 -6.51 -19.82 -4.03
C LEU A 69 -7.56 -19.68 -5.14
N VAL A 70 -7.12 -19.25 -6.32
CA VAL A 70 -7.95 -19.09 -7.51
C VAL A 70 -7.36 -19.89 -8.65
N ASN A 71 -8.21 -20.68 -9.29
CA ASN A 71 -7.93 -21.30 -10.57
C ASN A 71 -8.73 -20.56 -11.66
N PRO A 72 -8.09 -19.71 -12.49
CA PRO A 72 -8.78 -18.93 -13.51
C PRO A 72 -9.38 -19.81 -14.62
N GLN A 73 -8.70 -20.91 -14.96
CA GLN A 73 -9.14 -21.84 -16.00
C GLN A 73 -10.41 -22.59 -15.58
N ALA A 74 -10.43 -23.09 -14.34
CA ALA A 74 -11.59 -23.77 -13.77
C ALA A 74 -12.67 -22.80 -13.25
N LYS A 75 -12.38 -21.49 -13.17
CA LYS A 75 -13.23 -20.45 -12.56
C LYS A 75 -13.62 -20.76 -11.11
N THR A 76 -12.72 -21.42 -10.36
CA THR A 76 -12.95 -21.79 -8.97
C THR A 76 -12.14 -20.92 -8.01
N LYS A 77 -12.67 -20.76 -6.79
CA LYS A 77 -12.00 -20.12 -5.66
C LYS A 77 -12.16 -20.99 -4.44
N GLU A 78 -11.06 -21.25 -3.74
CA GLU A 78 -11.05 -22.11 -2.55
C GLU A 78 -10.09 -21.55 -1.49
N PRO A 79 -10.27 -21.88 -0.20
CA PRO A 79 -9.30 -21.52 0.83
C PRO A 79 -7.94 -22.15 0.50
N LEU A 80 -6.86 -21.35 0.53
CA LEU A 80 -5.51 -21.83 0.26
C LEU A 80 -5.02 -22.80 1.36
N PHE A 81 -5.47 -22.59 2.59
CA PHE A 81 -5.13 -23.43 3.73
C PHE A 81 -6.39 -23.85 4.48
N ASP A 82 -6.38 -25.08 4.98
CA ASP A 82 -7.32 -25.52 5.99
C ASP A 82 -6.82 -25.04 7.35
N LEU A 83 -7.39 -23.94 7.86
CA LEU A 83 -6.99 -23.32 9.12
C LEU A 83 -7.10 -24.28 10.32
N THR A 84 -7.89 -25.35 10.22
CA THR A 84 -8.01 -26.36 11.28
C THR A 84 -6.79 -27.28 11.39
N LYS A 85 -6.04 -27.48 10.30
CA LYS A 85 -4.88 -28.40 10.26
C LYS A 85 -3.53 -27.72 10.44
N VAL A 86 -3.45 -26.40 10.26
CA VAL A 86 -2.17 -25.66 10.33
C VAL A 86 -1.74 -25.37 11.78
N PHE A 87 -2.68 -25.38 12.72
CA PHE A 87 -2.42 -25.05 14.14
C PHE A 87 -2.64 -26.24 15.10
N SER A 88 -2.77 -27.47 14.59
CA SER A 88 -2.78 -28.71 15.39
C SER A 88 -1.38 -29.30 15.50
#